data_AF-A0A252F3R5-F1
#
_entry.id   AF-A0A252F3R5-F1
#
_cell.length_a   1.000
_cell.length_b   1.000
_cell.length_c   1.000
_cell.angle_alpha   90.00
_cell.angle_beta   90.00
_cell.angle_gamma   90.00
#
_symmetry.space_group_name_H-M   'P 1'
#
loop_
_entity.id
_entity.type
_entity.pdbx_description
1 polymer ?
#
loop_
_entity_poly.entity_id
_entity_poly.type
_entity_poly.pdbx_seq_one_letter_code
_entity_poly.pdbx_strand_id
1 'polypeptide(L)'
;MDKKVNSFLEKARVSAELFANRTGRVATQAASTAGKTASNVVEATRLNLRIFDLNTEIEILYKEIGKMVYAVHSGTTGNQDEMQIKLELIDEKLDKIAAIREKLSQVKSTVTCPNCGRECGPDDTFCSSCGAQL
;
A
#
# COMPACT_ATOMS: atom_id res chain seq x y z
N MET A 1 46.71 29.68 -28.24
CA MET A 1 45.33 29.21 -28.06
C MET A 1 45.36 27.76 -27.62
N ASP A 2 44.68 27.49 -26.51
CA ASP A 2 44.98 26.47 -25.51
C ASP A 2 44.68 25.01 -25.92
N LYS A 3 45.72 24.27 -26.32
CA LYS A 3 45.65 22.81 -26.56
C LYS A 3 45.16 22.03 -25.32
N LYS A 4 45.42 22.55 -24.11
CA LYS A 4 44.96 21.96 -22.84
C LYS A 4 43.46 22.14 -22.62
N VAL A 5 42.91 23.31 -22.97
CA VAL A 5 41.46 23.59 -22.87
C VAL A 5 40.69 22.71 -23.85
N ASN A 6 41.22 22.51 -25.07
CA ASN A 6 40.58 21.63 -26.05
C ASN A 6 40.55 20.17 -25.59
N SER A 7 41.61 19.68 -24.92
CA SER A 7 41.63 18.32 -24.34
C SER A 7 40.69 18.14 -23.15
N PHE A 8 40.42 19.21 -22.39
CA PHE A 8 39.47 19.21 -21.28
C PHE A 8 38.02 19.22 -21.78
N LEU A 9 37.74 19.98 -22.84
CA LEU A 9 36.44 20.04 -23.48
C LEU A 9 36.09 18.72 -24.18
N GLU A 10 37.06 18.05 -24.80
CA GLU A 10 36.92 16.69 -25.35
C GLU A 10 36.58 15.67 -24.25
N LYS A 11 37.32 15.67 -23.13
CA LYS A 11 37.03 14.78 -21.99
C LYS A 11 35.67 15.07 -21.36
N ALA A 12 35.28 16.35 -21.28
CA ALA A 12 33.97 16.77 -20.80
C ALA A 12 32.84 16.29 -21.75
N ARG A 13 33.06 16.36 -23.07
CA ARG A 13 32.12 15.88 -24.09
C ARG A 13 31.97 14.36 -24.06
N VAL A 14 33.06 13.61 -23.95
CA VAL A 14 33.03 12.14 -23.80
C VAL A 14 32.35 11.74 -22.50
N SER A 15 32.59 12.47 -21.40
CA SER A 15 31.86 12.22 -20.15
C SER A 15 30.37 12.54 -20.29
N ALA A 16 29.99 13.64 -20.96
CA ALA A 16 28.60 13.99 -21.22
C ALA A 16 27.88 12.97 -22.12
N GLU A 17 28.58 12.38 -23.09
CA GLU A 17 28.07 11.28 -23.93
C GLU A 17 27.95 9.95 -23.17
N LEU A 18 28.90 9.66 -22.26
CA LEU A 18 28.82 8.52 -21.33
C LEU A 18 27.66 8.68 -20.32
N PHE A 19 27.39 9.91 -19.89
CA PHE A 19 26.29 10.23 -19.00
C PHE A 19 24.96 10.27 -19.77
N ALA A 20 24.90 10.74 -21.02
CA ALA A 20 23.69 10.71 -21.85
C ALA A 20 23.18 9.28 -22.11
N ASN A 21 24.09 8.32 -22.34
CA ASN A 21 23.73 6.91 -22.52
C ASN A 21 23.38 6.18 -21.20
N ARG A 22 23.63 6.79 -20.02
CA ARG A 22 23.18 6.29 -18.70
C ARG A 22 22.04 7.09 -18.08
N THR A 23 21.69 8.28 -18.56
CA THR A 23 20.71 9.18 -17.90
C THR A 23 19.26 9.04 -18.39
N GLY A 24 19.02 8.38 -19.52
CA GLY A 24 17.64 8.08 -19.95
C GLY A 24 16.92 7.09 -19.04
N ARG A 25 17.63 6.07 -18.51
CA ARG A 25 17.04 5.02 -17.66
C ARG A 25 16.89 5.45 -16.20
N VAL A 26 17.81 6.25 -15.66
CA VAL A 26 17.78 6.62 -14.23
C VAL A 26 16.71 7.67 -13.96
N ALA A 27 16.52 8.65 -14.85
CA ALA A 27 15.45 9.66 -14.73
C ALA A 27 14.06 9.05 -14.93
N THR A 28 13.90 8.15 -15.91
CA THR A 28 12.62 7.44 -16.14
C THR A 28 12.30 6.45 -15.03
N GLN A 29 13.30 5.70 -14.52
CA GLN A 29 13.11 4.82 -13.37
C GLN A 29 12.74 5.61 -12.11
N ALA A 30 13.46 6.69 -11.78
CA ALA A 30 13.15 7.53 -10.61
C ALA A 30 11.75 8.15 -10.66
N ALA A 31 11.31 8.63 -11.82
CA ALA A 31 9.93 9.14 -11.99
C ALA A 31 8.89 8.02 -11.87
N SER A 32 9.17 6.85 -12.43
CA SER A 32 8.25 5.70 -12.39
C SER A 32 8.12 5.08 -10.99
N THR A 33 9.19 5.05 -10.19
CA THR A 33 9.17 4.54 -8.81
C THR A 33 8.50 5.53 -7.87
N ALA A 34 8.80 6.83 -7.99
CA ALA A 34 8.12 7.87 -7.21
C ALA A 34 6.59 7.89 -7.46
N GLY A 35 6.16 7.67 -8.71
CA GLY A 35 4.73 7.55 -9.04
C GLY A 35 4.07 6.31 -8.43
N LYS A 36 4.75 5.15 -8.45
CA LYS A 36 4.24 3.90 -7.86
C LYS A 36 4.13 3.97 -6.34
N THR A 37 5.13 4.51 -5.65
CA THR A 37 5.08 4.65 -4.20
C THR A 37 4.00 5.63 -3.75
N ALA A 38 3.85 6.76 -4.45
CA ALA A 38 2.75 7.69 -4.20
C ALA A 38 1.38 7.03 -4.44
N SER A 39 1.21 6.25 -5.51
CA SER A 39 -0.01 5.50 -5.79
C SER A 39 -0.34 4.49 -4.68
N ASN A 40 0.65 3.71 -4.23
CA ASN A 40 0.48 2.70 -3.18
C ASN A 40 0.08 3.36 -1.84
N VAL A 41 0.63 4.54 -1.52
CA VAL A 41 0.27 5.28 -0.31
C VAL A 41 -1.19 5.76 -0.36
N VAL A 42 -1.64 6.29 -1.50
CA VAL A 42 -3.03 6.73 -1.66
C VAL A 42 -3.98 5.54 -1.56
N GLU A 43 -3.65 4.42 -2.20
CA GLU A 43 -4.45 3.20 -2.13
C GLU A 43 -4.53 2.67 -0.70
N ALA A 44 -3.39 2.56 0.00
CA ALA A 44 -3.37 2.13 1.39
C ALA A 44 -4.17 3.07 2.30
N THR A 45 -4.11 4.38 2.08
CA THR A 45 -4.90 5.37 2.84
C THR A 45 -6.39 5.16 2.61
N ARG A 46 -6.83 4.97 1.36
CA ARG A 46 -8.23 4.68 1.02
C ARG A 46 -8.72 3.40 1.70
N LEU A 47 -7.92 2.33 1.67
CA LEU A 47 -8.26 1.07 2.34
C LEU A 47 -8.37 1.23 3.87
N ASN A 48 -7.47 2.00 4.49
CA ASN A 48 -7.52 2.29 5.92
C ASN A 48 -8.75 3.12 6.31
N LEU A 49 -9.12 4.13 5.51
CA LEU A 49 -10.37 4.87 5.73
C LEU A 49 -11.59 3.95 5.65
N ARG A 50 -11.60 3.00 4.72
CA ARG A 50 -12.70 2.03 4.62
C ARG A 50 -12.80 1.13 5.85
N ILE A 51 -11.67 0.72 6.44
CA ILE A 51 -11.65 -0.01 7.72
C ILE A 51 -12.22 0.86 8.84
N PHE A 52 -11.85 2.15 8.89
CA PHE A 52 -12.36 3.08 9.89
C PHE A 52 -13.88 3.24 9.81
N ASP A 53 -14.43 3.41 8.61
CA ASP A 53 -15.88 3.49 8.38
C ASP A 53 -16.59 2.22 8.88
N LEU A 54 -16.09 1.04 8.49
CA LEU A 54 -16.67 -0.24 8.90
C LEU A 54 -16.62 -0.45 10.42
N ASN A 55 -15.53 -0.07 11.08
CA ASN A 55 -15.44 -0.12 12.55
C ASN A 55 -16.46 0.82 13.20
N THR A 56 -16.64 2.02 12.65
CA THR A 56 -17.64 2.97 13.15
C THR A 56 -19.05 2.40 13.03
N GLU A 57 -19.37 1.75 11.89
CA GLU A 57 -20.64 1.06 11.69
C GLU A 57 -20.84 -0.10 12.68
N ILE A 58 -19.80 -0.89 12.95
CA ILE A 58 -19.82 -1.96 13.95
C ILE A 58 -20.09 -1.40 15.36
N GLU A 59 -19.45 -0.30 15.75
CA GLU A 59 -19.68 0.35 17.04
C GLU A 59 -21.13 0.81 17.22
N ILE A 60 -21.77 1.30 16.15
CA ILE A 60 -23.19 1.66 16.15
C ILE A 60 -24.05 0.40 16.38
N LEU A 61 -23.77 -0.69 15.67
CA LEU A 61 -24.49 -1.96 15.84
C LEU A 61 -24.34 -2.52 17.26
N TYR A 62 -23.14 -2.47 17.86
CA TYR A 62 -22.95 -2.87 19.26
C TYR A 62 -23.77 -2.02 20.23
N LYS A 63 -23.84 -0.69 20.03
CA LYS A 63 -24.66 0.20 20.86
C LYS A 63 -26.14 -0.15 20.73
N GLU A 64 -26.62 -0.45 19.53
CA GLU A 64 -28.01 -0.86 19.29
C GLU A 64 -28.33 -2.20 19.94
N ILE A 65 -27.45 -3.19 19.82
CA ILE A 65 -27.60 -4.48 20.49
C ILE A 65 -27.63 -4.30 22.01
N GLY A 66 -26.74 -3.48 22.57
CA GLY A 66 -26.75 -3.16 24.00
C GLY A 66 -28.07 -2.56 24.47
N LYS A 67 -28.67 -1.64 23.68
CA LYS A 67 -30.00 -1.08 23.97
C LYS A 67 -31.09 -2.17 23.95
N MET A 68 -31.05 -3.09 22.98
CA MET A 68 -32.00 -4.20 22.90
C MET A 68 -31.88 -5.14 24.09
N VAL A 69 -30.66 -5.50 24.50
CA VAL A 69 -30.41 -6.34 25.69
C VAL A 69 -30.97 -5.67 26.96
N TYR A 70 -30.73 -4.36 27.13
CA TYR A 70 -31.29 -3.64 28.27
C TYR A 70 -32.82 -3.59 28.23
N ALA A 71 -33.43 -3.38 27.05
CA ALA A 71 -34.88 -3.35 26.89
C ALA A 71 -35.53 -4.66 27.35
N VAL A 72 -34.93 -5.81 27.02
CA VAL A 72 -35.36 -7.14 27.48
C VAL A 72 -35.32 -7.22 29.01
N HIS A 73 -34.22 -6.77 29.61
CA HIS A 73 -34.10 -6.74 31.06
C HIS A 73 -35.16 -5.84 31.73
N SER A 74 -35.53 -4.73 31.09
CA SER A 74 -36.56 -3.80 31.58
C SER A 74 -38.01 -4.27 31.39
N GLY A 75 -38.23 -5.50 30.89
CA GLY A 75 -39.56 -6.10 30.75
C GLY A 75 -40.24 -5.88 29.41
N THR A 76 -39.52 -5.31 28.42
CA THR A 76 -39.99 -5.24 27.03
C THR A 76 -39.73 -6.59 26.34
N THR A 77 -40.70 -7.12 25.61
CA THR A 77 -40.50 -8.34 24.80
C THR A 77 -39.39 -8.08 23.78
N GLY A 78 -38.26 -8.78 23.91
CA GLY A 78 -37.13 -8.63 23.03
C GLY A 78 -37.45 -9.02 21.60
N ASN A 79 -37.01 -8.20 20.64
CA ASN A 79 -37.08 -8.54 19.23
C ASN A 79 -35.84 -9.37 18.85
N GLN A 80 -35.91 -10.69 19.13
CA GLN A 80 -34.79 -11.61 18.92
C GLN A 80 -34.35 -11.66 17.45
N ASP A 81 -35.29 -11.56 16.51
CA ASP A 81 -35.00 -11.57 15.07
C ASP A 81 -34.21 -10.32 14.65
N GLU A 82 -34.58 -9.15 15.18
CA GLU A 82 -33.84 -7.90 14.91
C GLU A 82 -32.42 -7.95 15.50
N MET A 83 -32.25 -8.54 16.68
CA MET A 83 -30.93 -8.76 17.27
C MET A 83 -30.07 -9.67 16.39
N GLN A 84 -30.65 -10.77 15.89
CA GLN A 84 -29.97 -11.72 15.02
C GLN A 84 -29.49 -11.04 13.73
N ILE A 85 -30.34 -10.24 13.08
CA ILE A 85 -29.97 -9.47 11.87
C ILE A 85 -28.77 -8.55 12.15
N LYS A 86 -28.75 -7.87 13.31
CA LYS A 86 -27.63 -6.96 13.65
C LYS A 86 -26.33 -7.71 13.91
N LEU A 87 -26.39 -8.91 14.48
CA LEU A 87 -25.22 -9.77 14.66
C LEU A 87 -24.65 -10.21 13.31
N GLU A 88 -25.51 -10.68 12.39
CA GLU A 88 -25.10 -11.06 11.03
C GLU A 88 -24.47 -9.89 10.27
N LEU A 89 -24.99 -8.67 10.43
CA LEU A 89 -24.39 -7.46 9.87
C LEU A 89 -23.01 -7.14 10.47
N ILE A 90 -22.75 -7.48 11.74
CA ILE A 90 -21.42 -7.33 12.34
C ILE A 90 -20.46 -8.33 11.72
N ASP A 91 -20.86 -9.59 11.62
CA ASP A 91 -20.04 -10.66 11.04
C ASP A 91 -19.64 -10.33 9.59
N GLU A 92 -20.61 -9.90 8.77
CA GLU A 92 -20.35 -9.47 7.39
C GLU A 92 -19.34 -8.31 7.31
N LYS A 93 -19.41 -7.35 8.24
CA LYS A 93 -18.47 -6.22 8.28
C LYS A 93 -17.09 -6.64 8.75
N LEU A 94 -17.00 -7.56 9.70
CA LEU A 94 -15.72 -8.13 10.16
C LEU A 94 -15.02 -8.90 9.04
N ASP A 95 -15.76 -9.69 8.26
CA ASP A 95 -15.23 -10.39 7.08
C ASP A 95 -14.68 -9.40 6.03
N LYS A 96 -15.41 -8.31 5.78
CA LYS A 96 -14.94 -7.23 4.89
C LYS A 96 -13.66 -6.59 5.41
N ILE A 97 -13.56 -6.32 6.72
CA ILE A 97 -12.34 -5.77 7.33
C ILE A 97 -11.17 -6.75 7.16
N ALA A 98 -11.39 -8.05 7.39
CA ALA A 98 -10.35 -9.07 7.21
C ALA A 98 -9.83 -9.08 5.77
N ALA A 99 -10.71 -9.09 4.77
CA ALA A 99 -10.35 -9.05 3.36
C ALA A 99 -9.59 -7.75 2.98
N ILE A 100 -9.95 -6.60 3.55
CA ILE A 100 -9.23 -5.34 3.30
C ILE A 100 -7.84 -5.37 3.95
N ARG A 101 -7.70 -5.94 5.14
CA ARG A 101 -6.40 -6.09 5.82
C ARG A 101 -5.45 -6.99 5.03
N GLU A 102 -5.96 -8.05 4.42
CA GLU A 102 -5.18 -8.92 3.54
C GLU A 102 -4.71 -8.19 2.28
N LYS A 103 -5.56 -7.34 1.67
CA LYS A 103 -5.12 -6.48 0.56
C LYS A 103 -4.02 -5.51 0.98
N LEU A 104 -4.13 -4.92 2.17
CA LEU A 104 -3.12 -4.02 2.72
C LEU A 104 -1.77 -4.71 2.99
N SER A 105 -1.76 -5.99 3.35
CA SER A 105 -0.50 -6.73 3.54
C SER A 105 0.20 -6.99 2.20
N GLN A 106 -0.57 -7.30 1.15
CA GLN A 106 -0.03 -7.47 -0.21
C GLN A 106 0.57 -6.19 -0.78
N VAL A 107 0.00 -5.01 -0.49
CA VAL A 107 0.56 -3.71 -0.91
C VAL A 107 1.88 -3.40 -0.22
N LYS A 108 2.12 -3.94 0.98
CA LYS A 108 3.33 -3.69 1.80
C LYS A 108 4.43 -4.74 1.62
N SER A 109 4.14 -5.89 1.01
CA SER A 109 5.06 -7.03 0.99
C SER A 109 6.12 -6.96 -0.13
N THR A 110 6.30 -5.82 -0.81
CA THR A 110 7.38 -5.68 -1.78
C THR A 110 8.71 -5.37 -1.09
N VAL A 111 9.77 -6.07 -1.48
CA VAL A 111 11.13 -5.92 -0.94
C VAL A 111 11.96 -5.14 -1.93
N THR A 112 12.65 -4.09 -1.49
CA THR A 112 13.52 -3.32 -2.38
C THR A 112 14.89 -3.98 -2.49
N CYS A 113 15.31 -4.34 -3.70
CA CYS A 113 16.62 -4.91 -3.94
C CYS A 113 17.73 -3.96 -3.49
N PRO A 114 18.66 -4.38 -2.61
CA PRO A 114 19.70 -3.50 -2.09
C PRO A 114 20.76 -3.12 -3.14
N ASN A 115 20.87 -3.90 -4.23
CA ASN A 115 21.86 -3.67 -5.27
C ASN A 115 21.37 -2.70 -6.36
N CYS A 116 20.12 -2.83 -6.81
CA CYS A 116 19.60 -2.06 -7.94
C CYS A 116 18.37 -1.19 -7.62
N GLY A 117 17.84 -1.27 -6.39
CA GLY A 117 16.70 -0.48 -5.94
C GLY A 117 15.35 -0.89 -6.54
N ARG A 118 15.26 -2.04 -7.22
CA ARG A 118 13.99 -2.53 -7.78
C ARG A 118 13.14 -3.21 -6.70
N GLU A 119 11.84 -2.93 -6.72
CA GLU A 119 10.83 -3.69 -5.97
C GLU A 119 10.73 -5.13 -6.49
N CYS A 120 10.96 -6.08 -5.59
CA CYS A 120 10.85 -7.51 -5.81
C CYS A 120 9.74 -8.08 -4.93
N GLY A 121 9.24 -9.27 -5.27
CA GLY A 121 8.25 -9.96 -4.47
C GLY A 121 8.80 -10.35 -3.09
N PRO A 122 7.94 -10.53 -2.07
CA PRO A 122 8.34 -10.97 -0.73
C PRO A 122 9.05 -12.34 -0.75
N ASP A 123 8.67 -13.20 -1.69
CA ASP A 123 9.17 -14.57 -1.81
C ASP A 123 10.27 -14.71 -2.89
N ASP A 124 10.69 -13.61 -3.52
CA ASP A 124 11.74 -13.66 -4.54
C ASP A 124 13.10 -13.90 -3.87
N THR A 125 13.78 -14.99 -4.24
CA THR A 125 15.16 -15.27 -3.76
C THR A 125 16.21 -14.43 -4.50
N PHE A 126 15.91 -14.01 -5.72
CA PHE A 126 16.81 -13.23 -6.57
C PHE A 126 16.06 -12.10 -7.29
N CYS A 127 16.71 -10.95 -7.43
CA CYS A 127 16.15 -9.81 -8.14
C CYS A 127 15.97 -10.12 -9.63
N SER A 128 14.73 -10.07 -10.11
CA SER A 128 14.37 -10.25 -11.53
C SER A 128 15.06 -9.30 -12.51
N SER A 129 15.66 -8.21 -12.03
CA SER A 129 16.33 -7.21 -12.87
C SER A 129 17.85 -7.27 -12.88
N CYS A 130 18.47 -7.74 -11.79
CA CYS A 130 19.92 -7.69 -11.67
C CYS A 130 20.55 -9.00 -11.19
N GLY A 131 19.74 -10.01 -10.83
CA GLY A 131 20.20 -11.31 -10.35
C GLY A 131 20.81 -11.29 -8.95
N ALA A 132 20.87 -10.14 -8.26
CA ALA A 132 21.34 -10.07 -6.89
C ALA A 132 20.39 -10.83 -5.95
N GLN A 133 20.95 -11.52 -4.97
CA GLN A 133 20.19 -12.16 -3.90
C GLN A 133 19.47 -11.08 -3.06
N LEU A 134 18.21 -11.33 -2.72
CA LEU A 134 17.32 -10.39 -2.03
C LEU A 134 17.31 -10.62 -0.52
#